data_AF-A0A2I0TCP9-F1
#
_entry.id   AF-A0A2I0TCP9-F1
#
_cell.length_a   1.000
_cell.length_b   1.000
_cell.length_c   1.000
_cell.angle_alpha   90.00
_cell.angle_beta   90.00
_cell.angle_gamma   90.00
#
_symmetry.space_group_name_H-M   'P 1'
#
loop_
_entity.id
_entity.type
_entity.pdbx_description
1 polymer ?
#
loop_
_entity_poly.entity_id
_entity_poly.type
_entity_poly.pdbx_seq_one_letter_code
_entity_poly.pdbx_strand_id
1 'polypeptide(L)'
;MVPYMIDPSYTMGIICLGSVSELSAIMAMNCSLANVILGGYGTTSTAGGKPMEITGTHTEINVDNAIEMIKEANNIIITPGYGLCAAKAQYPIADLVKMLREQGKNGRGEM
;
A
#
# COMPACT_ATOMS: atom_id res chain seq x y z
N MET A 1 8.31 -11.36 34.74
CA MET A 1 8.18 -12.42 33.71
C MET A 1 6.72 -12.83 33.69
N VAL A 2 5.97 -12.41 32.68
CA VAL A 2 4.50 -12.30 32.73
C VAL A 2 3.83 -13.68 32.56
N PRO A 3 3.07 -14.20 33.55
CA PRO A 3 2.46 -15.54 33.51
C PRO A 3 1.37 -15.74 32.44
N TYR A 4 0.86 -14.65 31.85
CA TYR A 4 -0.29 -14.63 30.92
C TYR A 4 -0.01 -15.24 29.53
N MET A 5 1.26 -15.50 29.21
CA MET A 5 1.67 -16.08 27.90
C MET A 5 1.50 -17.61 27.82
N ILE A 6 1.33 -18.29 28.96
CA ILE A 6 1.19 -19.77 29.03
C ILE A 6 -0.28 -20.20 29.09
N ASP A 7 -1.20 -19.25 29.32
CA ASP A 7 -2.62 -19.54 29.26
C ASP A 7 -3.01 -19.96 27.83
N PRO A 8 -3.65 -21.13 27.66
CA PRO A 8 -4.12 -21.61 26.35
C PRO A 8 -4.96 -20.56 25.62
N SER A 9 -5.69 -19.74 26.36
CA SER A 9 -6.52 -18.63 25.87
C SER A 9 -5.71 -17.56 25.13
N TYR A 10 -4.50 -17.22 25.60
CA TYR A 10 -3.65 -16.20 24.98
C TYR A 10 -3.02 -16.72 23.68
N THR A 11 -2.58 -17.99 23.68
CA THR A 11 -2.04 -18.65 22.48
C THR A 11 -3.12 -18.76 21.39
N MET A 12 -4.34 -19.18 21.77
CA MET A 12 -5.47 -19.23 20.84
C MET A 12 -5.88 -17.83 20.34
N GLY A 13 -5.77 -16.81 21.19
CA GLY A 13 -6.01 -15.41 20.80
C GLY A 13 -5.07 -14.91 19.71
N ILE A 14 -3.77 -15.17 19.82
CA ILE A 14 -2.78 -14.77 18.79
C ILE A 14 -3.04 -15.50 17.46
N ILE A 15 -3.34 -16.79 17.51
CA ILE A 15 -3.61 -17.59 16.30
C ILE A 15 -4.86 -17.09 15.57
N CYS A 16 -5.94 -16.79 16.30
CA CYS A 16 -7.16 -16.24 15.71
C CYS A 16 -6.91 -14.88 15.05
N LEU A 17 -6.14 -13.99 15.70
CA LEU A 17 -5.82 -12.68 15.14
C LEU A 17 -4.94 -12.77 13.88
N GLY A 18 -3.94 -13.67 13.87
CA GLY A 18 -3.11 -13.95 12.69
C GLY A 18 -3.96 -14.42 11.51
N SER A 19 -4.80 -15.44 11.74
CA SER A 19 -5.64 -16.06 10.71
C SER A 19 -6.58 -15.04 10.03
N VAL A 20 -7.15 -14.11 10.79
CA VAL A 20 -8.03 -13.06 10.25
C VAL A 20 -7.24 -12.07 9.38
N SER A 21 -6.02 -11.70 9.81
CA SER A 21 -5.17 -10.77 9.07
C SER A 21 -4.74 -11.35 7.71
N GLU A 22 -4.34 -12.61 7.68
CA GLU A 22 -3.89 -13.30 6.46
C GLU A 22 -5.04 -13.49 5.46
N LEU A 23 -6.22 -13.89 5.95
CA LEU A 23 -7.43 -14.00 5.12
C LEU A 23 -7.84 -12.63 4.54
N SER A 24 -7.79 -11.57 5.34
CA SER A 24 -8.14 -10.22 4.86
C SER A 24 -7.19 -9.71 3.76
N ALA A 25 -5.89 -10.01 3.86
CA ALA A 25 -4.90 -9.65 2.85
C ALA A 25 -5.16 -10.37 1.52
N ILE A 26 -5.53 -11.65 1.57
CA ILE A 26 -5.86 -12.45 0.39
C ILE A 26 -7.13 -11.93 -0.30
N MET A 27 -8.17 -11.62 0.50
CA MET A 27 -9.41 -11.02 0.00
C MET A 27 -9.18 -9.63 -0.61
N ALA A 28 -8.27 -8.82 -0.04
CA ALA A 28 -7.92 -7.50 -0.57
C ALA A 28 -7.23 -7.58 -1.94
N MET A 29 -6.45 -8.64 -2.19
CA MET A 29 -5.80 -8.88 -3.48
C MET A 29 -6.71 -9.56 -4.51
N ASN A 30 -7.98 -9.81 -4.16
CA ASN A 30 -8.93 -10.58 -4.98
C ASN A 30 -8.35 -11.94 -5.44
N CYS A 31 -7.52 -12.53 -4.59
CA CYS A 31 -6.94 -13.85 -4.77
C CYS A 31 -7.76 -14.86 -3.96
N SER A 32 -7.94 -16.07 -4.48
CA SER A 32 -8.50 -17.16 -3.68
C SER A 32 -7.42 -17.72 -2.75
N LEU A 33 -7.77 -18.04 -1.50
CA LEU A 33 -6.88 -18.74 -0.56
C LEU A 33 -6.31 -20.03 -1.16
N ALA A 34 -7.13 -20.74 -1.95
CA ALA A 34 -6.69 -21.94 -2.66
C ALA A 34 -5.60 -21.64 -3.70
N ASN A 35 -5.69 -20.50 -4.42
CA ASN A 35 -4.66 -20.10 -5.39
C ASN A 35 -3.35 -19.70 -4.70
N VAL A 36 -3.42 -19.07 -3.53
CA VAL A 36 -2.21 -18.67 -2.78
C VAL A 36 -1.48 -19.89 -2.20
N ILE A 37 -2.21 -20.89 -1.68
CA ILE A 37 -1.61 -22.10 -1.07
C ILE A 37 -1.13 -23.10 -2.14
N LEU A 38 -1.89 -23.30 -3.22
CA LEU A 38 -1.60 -24.30 -4.25
C LEU A 38 -0.77 -23.74 -5.43
N GLY A 39 -0.40 -22.45 -5.39
CA GLY A 39 0.37 -21.81 -6.46
C GLY A 39 -0.42 -21.57 -7.75
N GLY A 40 -1.73 -21.31 -7.65
CA GLY A 40 -2.60 -21.03 -8.79
C GLY A 40 -2.25 -19.69 -9.45
N TYR A 41 -2.11 -19.71 -10.78
CA TYR A 41 -1.78 -18.52 -11.57
C TYR A 41 -3.05 -17.68 -11.83
N GLY A 42 -3.07 -16.43 -11.36
CA GLY A 42 -4.14 -15.46 -11.63
C GLY A 42 -5.13 -15.22 -10.49
N THR A 43 -5.80 -14.07 -10.53
CA THR A 43 -6.90 -13.69 -9.62
C THR A 43 -8.20 -14.37 -10.06
N THR A 44 -9.16 -14.51 -9.16
CA THR A 44 -10.48 -15.11 -9.47
C THR A 44 -11.27 -14.33 -10.53
N SER A 45 -10.85 -13.09 -10.82
CA SER A 45 -11.43 -12.23 -11.86
C SER A 45 -10.68 -12.25 -13.19
N THR A 46 -9.66 -13.11 -13.36
CA THR A 46 -8.97 -13.26 -14.64
C THR A 46 -9.84 -14.08 -15.59
N ALA A 47 -10.75 -13.42 -16.33
CA ALA A 47 -11.33 -14.03 -17.53
C ALA A 47 -10.17 -14.24 -18.52
N GLY A 48 -9.96 -15.47 -19.01
CA GLY A 48 -8.79 -15.94 -19.78
C GLY A 48 -8.51 -15.27 -21.14
N GLY A 49 -8.73 -13.96 -21.26
CA GLY A 49 -8.33 -13.13 -22.39
C GLY A 49 -6.89 -12.64 -22.26
N LYS A 50 -6.27 -12.38 -23.41
CA LYS A 50 -4.94 -11.76 -23.47
C LYS A 50 -4.98 -10.41 -22.73
N PRO A 51 -3.98 -10.10 -21.88
CA PRO A 51 -3.87 -8.78 -21.28
C PRO A 51 -3.88 -7.73 -22.39
N MET A 52 -4.67 -6.67 -22.20
CA MET A 52 -4.78 -5.57 -23.14
C MET A 52 -3.37 -5.02 -23.41
N GLU A 53 -2.97 -4.89 -24.68
CA GLU A 53 -1.64 -4.39 -25.00
C GLU A 53 -1.47 -2.98 -24.42
N ILE A 54 -0.28 -2.74 -23.85
CA ILE A 54 0.07 -1.43 -23.30
C ILE A 54 0.26 -0.48 -24.48
N THR A 55 -0.81 0.21 -24.86
CA THR A 55 -0.77 1.27 -25.85
C THR A 55 -0.57 2.60 -25.12
N GLY A 56 0.68 3.04 -24.99
CA GLY A 56 1.01 4.34 -24.41
C GLY A 56 2.52 4.59 -24.36
N THR A 57 2.95 5.80 -24.71
CA THR A 57 4.33 6.26 -24.48
C THR A 57 4.47 6.73 -23.04
N HIS A 58 5.49 6.26 -22.33
CA HIS A 58 5.73 6.78 -20.98
C HIS A 58 6.25 8.22 -21.07
N THR A 59 5.87 9.04 -20.10
CA THR A 59 6.35 10.42 -19.99
C THR A 59 7.25 10.51 -18.77
N GLU A 60 8.53 10.82 -19.00
CA GLU A 60 9.46 11.13 -17.92
C GLU A 60 9.45 12.62 -17.64
N ILE A 61 9.53 12.95 -16.36
CA ILE A 61 9.73 14.33 -15.89
C ILE A 61 10.97 14.35 -15.01
N ASN A 62 11.70 15.48 -15.05
CA ASN A 62 12.80 15.72 -14.13
C ASN A 62 12.28 16.21 -12.76
N VAL A 63 13.19 16.32 -11.80
CA VAL A 63 12.85 16.77 -10.44
C VAL A 63 12.36 18.23 -10.44
N ASP A 64 12.97 19.10 -11.24
CA ASP A 64 12.62 20.53 -11.28
C ASP A 64 11.18 20.76 -11.75
N ASN A 65 10.77 20.09 -12.83
CA ASN A 65 9.40 20.16 -13.34
C ASN A 65 8.40 19.57 -12.34
N ALA A 66 8.77 18.49 -11.63
CA ALA A 66 7.91 17.92 -10.58
C ALA A 66 7.68 18.92 -9.43
N ILE A 67 8.71 19.68 -9.03
CA ILE A 67 8.58 20.73 -8.00
C ILE A 67 7.63 21.85 -8.46
N GLU A 68 7.74 22.28 -9.72
CA GLU A 68 6.88 23.32 -10.27
C GLU A 68 5.41 22.89 -10.30
N MET A 69 5.14 21.66 -10.76
CA MET A 69 3.80 21.06 -10.74
C MET A 69 3.23 20.97 -9.32
N ILE A 70 4.06 20.58 -8.33
CA ILE A 70 3.66 20.54 -6.92
C ILE A 70 3.36 21.93 -6.38
N LYS A 71 4.11 22.96 -6.82
CA LYS A 71 3.89 24.37 -6.42
C LYS A 71 2.61 24.97 -7.01
N GLU A 72 2.20 24.56 -8.20
CA GLU A 72 0.94 25.01 -8.80
C GLU A 72 -0.29 24.26 -8.23
N ALA A 73 -0.11 23.02 -7.77
CA ALA A 73 -1.22 22.21 -7.25
C ALA A 73 -1.77 22.73 -5.91
N ASN A 74 -3.10 22.81 -5.79
CA ASN A 74 -3.80 23.22 -4.56
C ASN A 74 -4.21 22.03 -3.67
N ASN A 75 -4.53 20.90 -4.29
CA ASN A 75 -4.89 19.65 -3.63
C ASN A 75 -3.94 18.55 -4.09
N ILE A 76 -3.27 17.90 -3.13
CA ILE A 76 -2.28 16.87 -3.41
C ILE A 76 -2.68 15.61 -2.66
N ILE A 77 -2.81 14.50 -3.39
CA ILE A 77 -3.03 13.17 -2.84
C ILE A 77 -1.76 12.36 -3.05
N ILE A 78 -1.24 11.79 -1.97
CA ILE A 78 -0.05 10.92 -2.00
C ILE A 78 -0.54 9.51 -1.74
N THR A 79 -0.31 8.61 -2.69
CA THR A 79 -0.61 7.18 -2.55
C THR A 79 0.68 6.43 -2.21
N PRO A 80 0.94 6.14 -0.92
CA PRO A 80 2.16 5.42 -0.54
C PRO A 80 2.09 3.97 -1.04
N GLY A 81 3.21 3.48 -1.55
CA GLY A 81 3.39 2.08 -1.92
C GLY A 81 4.49 1.41 -1.10
N TYR A 82 4.63 0.08 -1.24
CA TYR A 82 5.68 -0.68 -0.55
C TYR A 82 7.09 -0.11 -0.77
N GLY A 83 7.37 0.42 -1.97
CA GLY A 83 8.66 1.04 -2.31
C GLY A 83 9.04 2.22 -1.41
N LEU A 84 8.06 2.98 -0.92
CA LEU A 84 8.30 4.11 -0.01
C LEU A 84 8.79 3.63 1.37
N CYS A 85 8.23 2.52 1.86
CA CYS A 85 8.62 1.90 3.12
C CYS A 85 9.96 1.15 2.99
N ALA A 86 10.18 0.44 1.88
CA ALA A 86 11.43 -0.27 1.62
C ALA A 86 12.64 0.69 1.53
N ALA A 87 12.44 1.86 0.94
CA ALA A 87 13.47 2.91 0.84
C ALA A 87 13.62 3.76 2.11
N LYS A 88 12.85 3.49 3.17
CA LYS A 88 12.79 4.29 4.42
C LYS A 88 12.46 5.78 4.18
N ALA A 89 11.67 6.07 3.15
CA ALA A 89 11.34 7.44 2.74
C ALA A 89 10.13 8.04 3.50
N GLN A 90 9.59 7.36 4.51
CA GLN A 90 8.44 7.84 5.28
C GLN A 90 8.70 9.16 6.02
N TYR A 91 9.91 9.36 6.55
CA TYR A 91 10.28 10.57 7.28
C TYR A 91 10.38 11.81 6.37
N PRO A 92 11.15 11.78 5.24
CA PRO A 92 11.23 12.93 4.36
C PRO A 92 9.89 13.28 3.70
N ILE A 93 9.02 12.28 3.45
CA ILE A 93 7.66 12.51 2.94
C ILE A 93 6.79 13.19 4.00
N ALA A 94 6.90 12.81 5.27
CA ALA A 94 6.18 13.46 6.36
C ALA A 94 6.59 14.94 6.49
N ASP A 95 7.90 15.23 6.41
CA ASP A 95 8.40 16.61 6.42
C ASP A 95 7.93 17.41 5.20
N LEU A 96 7.91 16.79 4.01
CA LEU A 96 7.37 17.42 2.79
C LEU A 96 5.88 17.77 2.93
N VAL A 97 5.05 16.84 3.42
CA VAL A 97 3.62 17.10 3.64
C VAL A 97 3.41 18.20 4.67
N LYS A 98 4.23 18.25 5.71
CA LYS A 98 4.18 19.33 6.71
C LYS A 98 4.48 20.69 6.08
N MET A 99 5.56 20.80 5.29
CA MET A 99 5.90 22.03 4.57
C MET A 99 4.80 22.47 3.60
N LEU A 100 4.19 21.53 2.86
CA LEU A 100 3.09 21.83 1.93
C LEU A 100 1.83 22.30 2.67
N ARG A 101 1.54 21.74 3.84
CA ARG A 101 0.41 22.16 4.69
C ARG A 101 0.64 23.55 5.31
N GLU A 102 1.87 23.86 5.72
CA GLU A 102 2.25 25.21 6.19
C GLU A 102 2.08 26.27 5.10
N GLN A 103 2.26 25.89 3.84
CA GLN A 103 1.99 26.73 2.66
C GLN A 103 0.49 26.83 2.30
N GLY A 104 -0.41 26.27 3.11
CA GLY A 104 -1.86 26.37 2.92
C GLY A 104 -2.44 25.36 1.90
N LYS A 105 -1.66 24.37 1.45
CA LYS A 105 -2.14 23.34 0.53
C LYS A 105 -2.81 22.19 1.29
N ASN A 106 -3.96 21.74 0.80
CA ASN A 106 -4.69 20.62 1.38
C ASN A 106 -4.06 19.30 0.93
N GLY A 107 -3.14 18.77 1.75
CA GLY A 107 -2.58 17.43 1.60
C GLY A 107 -3.36 16.41 2.41
N ARG A 108 -4.09 15.50 1.75
CA ARG A 108 -4.77 14.37 2.39
C ARG A 108 -4.02 13.10 2.03
N GLY A 109 -3.20 12.61 2.96
CA GLY A 109 -2.61 11.29 2.88
C GLY A 109 -3.51 10.32 3.65
N GLU A 110 -4.10 9.36 2.96
CA GLU A 110 -4.64 8.17 3.61
C GLU A 110 -3.42 7.27 3.84
N MET A 111 -2.98 7.17 5.10
CA MET A 111 -1.91 6.28 5.54
C MET A 111 -2.54 5.00 6.11
#